data_AF-A0A9Q9J7D1-F1
#
_entry.id   AF-A0A9Q9J7D1-F1
#
_cell.length_a   1.000
_cell.length_b   1.000
_cell.length_c   1.000
_cell.angle_alpha   90.00
_cell.angle_beta   90.00
_cell.angle_gamma   90.00
#
_symmetry.space_group_name_H-M   'P 1'
#
loop_
_entity.id
_entity.type
_entity.pdbx_description
1 polymer ?
#
loop_
_entity_poly.entity_id
_entity_poly.type
_entity_poly.pdbx_seq_one_letter_code
_entity_poly.pdbx_strand_id
1 'polypeptide(L)'
;MAATGCATQSRLSSRLIVTVDAPMLEKGGAVIVLARPIADLQWRLLESATSTNAGYEKEFHVSVASPASIIELHYPATGTYSFKLQPAERAHTQPFQSRRVLVGQAEVTDPQTKHQVHWPSLSGVHVSGNTYPEGWARILASTFDVPFRSDAPDNYVISSFPAGRMIALTPRAIATYVRDTN
;
A
#
# COMPACT_ATOMS: atom_id res chain seq x y z
N MET A 1 -16.45 -38.26 24.03
CA MET A 1 -15.20 -38.01 23.29
C MET A 1 -15.19 -36.55 22.88
N ALA A 2 -14.32 -35.74 23.47
CA ALA A 2 -14.20 -34.32 23.13
C ALA A 2 -13.27 -34.18 21.91
N ALA A 3 -13.76 -33.52 20.85
CA ALA A 3 -12.92 -33.15 19.72
C ALA A 3 -11.96 -32.06 20.17
N THR A 4 -10.69 -32.43 20.39
CA THR A 4 -9.60 -31.49 20.60
C THR A 4 -9.32 -30.83 19.26
N GLY A 5 -9.91 -29.66 19.04
CA GLY A 5 -9.56 -28.81 17.90
C GLY A 5 -8.08 -28.46 18.02
N CYS A 6 -7.26 -28.97 17.10
CA CYS A 6 -5.89 -28.51 16.94
C CYS A 6 -5.92 -27.00 16.77
N ALA A 7 -5.35 -26.25 17.71
CA ALA A 7 -5.02 -24.85 17.49
C ALA A 7 -4.14 -24.82 16.23
N THR A 8 -4.71 -24.38 15.11
CA THR A 8 -4.00 -24.18 13.85
C THR A 8 -2.74 -23.38 14.15
N GLN A 9 -1.60 -24.00 13.87
CA GLN A 9 -0.26 -23.41 13.94
C GLN A 9 -0.33 -21.94 13.51
N SER A 10 0.10 -21.02 14.38
CA SER A 10 0.00 -19.58 14.11
C SER A 10 0.65 -19.26 12.76
N ARG A 11 -0.19 -18.93 11.77
CA ARG A 11 0.23 -18.67 10.40
C ARG A 11 0.98 -17.35 10.36
N LEU A 12 2.15 -17.33 9.71
CA LEU A 12 2.97 -16.12 9.59
C LEU A 12 2.15 -14.96 8.99
N SER A 13 2.30 -13.74 9.50
CA SER A 13 1.53 -12.59 9.03
C SER A 13 2.36 -11.31 8.95
N SER A 14 2.13 -10.52 7.91
CA SER A 14 2.59 -9.12 7.85
C SER A 14 1.43 -8.17 8.12
N ARG A 15 1.63 -7.21 9.01
CA ARG A 15 0.67 -6.16 9.29
C ARG A 15 1.23 -4.81 8.88
N LEU A 16 0.56 -4.13 7.96
CA LEU A 16 0.94 -2.80 7.50
C LEU A 16 0.03 -1.73 8.12
N ILE A 17 0.63 -0.75 8.80
CA ILE A 17 -0.05 0.43 9.32
C ILE A 17 0.32 1.60 8.42
N VAL A 18 -0.68 2.15 7.72
CA VAL A 18 -0.53 3.29 6.83
C VAL A 18 -1.04 4.54 7.55
N THR A 19 -0.12 5.39 7.98
CA THR A 19 -0.46 6.70 8.54
C THR A 19 -0.67 7.69 7.40
N VAL A 20 -1.88 8.23 7.30
CA VAL A 20 -2.23 9.26 6.32
C VAL A 20 -1.96 10.62 6.94
N ASP A 21 -1.07 11.39 6.31
CA ASP A 21 -0.62 12.69 6.76
C ASP A 21 -1.03 13.80 5.76
N ALA A 22 -0.90 15.06 6.17
CA ALA A 22 -1.11 16.19 5.29
C ALA A 22 -0.10 16.19 4.12
N PRO A 23 -0.50 16.59 2.90
CA PRO A 23 -1.81 17.14 2.54
C PRO A 23 -2.88 16.09 2.19
N MET A 24 -2.54 14.80 2.07
CA MET A 24 -3.51 13.76 1.68
C MET A 24 -4.67 13.65 2.66
N LEU A 25 -4.39 13.82 3.96
CA LEU A 25 -5.43 13.74 4.99
C LEU A 25 -6.55 14.80 4.79
N GLU A 26 -6.19 15.98 4.29
CA GLU A 26 -7.10 17.11 4.03
C GLU A 26 -7.72 17.05 2.63
N LYS A 27 -6.89 16.78 1.63
CA LYS A 27 -7.27 16.82 0.21
C LYS A 27 -7.92 15.53 -0.26
N GLY A 28 -7.74 14.44 0.48
CA GLY A 28 -8.08 13.10 0.05
C GLY A 28 -7.07 12.57 -0.96
N GLY A 29 -7.40 11.42 -1.55
CA GLY A 29 -6.57 10.77 -2.56
C GLY A 29 -6.80 9.27 -2.58
N ALA A 30 -5.79 8.52 -2.98
CA ALA A 30 -5.84 7.07 -2.96
C ALA A 30 -4.49 6.44 -2.59
N VAL A 31 -4.59 5.35 -1.82
CA VAL A 31 -3.50 4.46 -1.49
C VAL A 31 -3.73 3.15 -2.22
N ILE A 32 -2.75 2.71 -3.00
CA ILE A 32 -2.75 1.40 -3.67
C ILE A 32 -1.76 0.51 -2.93
N VAL A 33 -2.23 -0.60 -2.38
CA VAL A 33 -1.38 -1.62 -1.75
C VAL A 33 -1.24 -2.78 -2.72
N LEU A 34 -0.03 -2.96 -3.23
CA LEU A 34 0.39 -4.15 -3.98
C LEU A 34 1.09 -5.09 -3.03
N ALA A 35 0.68 -6.35 -2.99
CA ALA A 35 1.28 -7.33 -2.08
C ALA A 35 1.67 -8.61 -2.82
N ARG A 36 2.86 -9.12 -2.51
CA ARG A 36 3.36 -10.40 -3.05
C ARG A 36 4.11 -11.21 -1.98
N PRO A 37 4.08 -12.54 -2.08
CA PRO A 37 4.81 -13.38 -1.15
C PRO A 37 6.32 -13.36 -1.40
N ILE A 38 7.10 -13.53 -0.34
CA ILE A 38 8.53 -13.83 -0.35
C ILE A 38 8.79 -15.10 0.48
N ALA A 39 9.96 -15.73 0.33
CA ALA A 39 10.26 -16.94 1.08
C ALA A 39 10.19 -16.68 2.60
N ASP A 40 9.61 -17.60 3.37
CA ASP A 40 9.42 -17.42 4.82
C ASP A 40 10.73 -17.13 5.55
N LEU A 41 11.85 -17.72 5.10
CA LEU A 41 13.16 -17.45 5.67
C LEU A 41 13.59 -15.99 5.43
N GLN A 42 13.40 -15.47 4.21
CA GLN A 42 13.68 -14.07 3.89
C GLN A 42 12.77 -13.14 4.70
N TRP A 43 11.49 -13.49 4.81
CA TRP A 43 10.53 -12.74 5.61
C TRP A 43 10.92 -12.67 7.10
N ARG A 44 11.39 -13.77 7.68
CA ARG A 44 11.84 -13.82 9.08
C ARG A 44 13.00 -12.86 9.37
N LEU A 45 13.87 -12.64 8.38
CA LEU A 45 15.01 -11.73 8.45
C LEU A 45 14.63 -10.25 8.36
N LEU A 46 13.40 -9.91 7.98
CA LEU A 46 12.96 -8.52 7.91
C LEU A 46 12.92 -7.90 9.31
N GLU A 47 13.49 -6.71 9.46
CA GLU A 47 13.34 -5.90 10.66
C GLU A 47 11.88 -5.43 10.77
N SER A 48 11.28 -5.50 11.97
CA SER A 48 9.90 -5.06 12.21
C SER A 48 9.88 -3.99 13.28
N ALA A 49 9.01 -2.98 13.13
CA ALA A 49 8.82 -1.96 14.17
C ALA A 49 8.27 -2.57 15.46
N THR A 50 7.45 -3.61 15.32
CA THR A 50 6.87 -4.38 16.42
C THR A 50 6.80 -5.85 16.01
N SER A 51 7.41 -6.73 16.79
CA SER A 51 7.19 -8.19 16.69
C SER A 51 6.40 -8.60 17.92
N THR A 52 5.31 -9.34 17.75
CA THR A 52 4.68 -10.03 18.88
C THR A 52 5.67 -11.05 19.46
N ASN A 53 5.53 -11.39 20.75
CA ASN A 53 6.47 -12.25 21.50
C ASN A 53 6.72 -13.63 20.88
N ALA A 54 5.92 -14.05 19.89
CA ALA A 54 6.05 -15.33 19.23
C ALA A 54 6.66 -15.26 17.81
N GLY A 55 6.98 -14.06 17.28
CA GLY A 55 7.65 -13.87 15.99
C GLY A 55 6.84 -14.30 14.76
N TYR A 56 5.55 -14.61 14.93
CA TYR A 56 4.65 -15.03 13.85
C TYR A 56 4.03 -13.85 13.11
N GLU A 57 3.96 -12.68 13.74
CA GLU A 57 3.48 -11.44 13.11
C GLU A 57 4.58 -10.37 13.15
N LYS A 58 4.81 -9.70 12.02
CA LYS A 58 5.64 -8.50 11.92
C LYS A 58 4.78 -7.31 11.52
N GLU A 59 4.87 -6.24 12.29
CA GLU A 59 4.21 -4.98 11.99
C GLU A 59 5.17 -3.96 11.34
N PHE A 60 4.70 -3.33 10.27
CA PHE A 60 5.41 -2.32 9.49
C PHE A 60 4.58 -1.04 9.43
N HIS A 61 5.26 0.11 9.51
CA HIS A 61 4.62 1.42 9.52
C HIS A 61 5.14 2.24 8.35
N VAL A 62 4.23 2.91 7.66
CA VAL A 62 4.55 3.84 6.57
C VAL A 62 3.68 5.09 6.70
N SER A 63 4.22 6.23 6.30
CA SER A 63 3.46 7.49 6.22
C SER A 63 3.23 7.87 4.77
N VAL A 64 2.01 8.27 4.42
CA VAL A 64 1.64 8.73 3.08
C VAL A 64 1.09 10.15 3.14
N ALA A 65 1.64 11.02 2.30
CA ALA A 65 1.25 12.42 2.20
C ALA A 65 0.87 12.83 0.77
N SER A 66 1.35 12.09 -0.24
CA SER A 66 0.94 12.32 -1.63
C SER A 66 -0.47 11.77 -1.87
N PRO A 67 -1.35 12.50 -2.58
CA PRO A 67 -2.70 12.02 -2.89
C PRO A 67 -2.70 10.80 -3.82
N ALA A 68 -1.57 10.46 -4.46
CA ALA A 68 -1.39 9.20 -5.17
C ALA A 68 -0.19 8.45 -4.60
N SER A 69 -0.47 7.51 -3.70
CA SER A 69 0.56 6.72 -3.01
C SER A 69 0.38 5.24 -3.32
N ILE A 70 1.47 4.57 -3.69
CA ILE A 70 1.53 3.14 -3.96
C ILE A 70 2.44 2.52 -2.90
N ILE A 71 2.03 1.42 -2.30
CA ILE A 71 2.80 0.67 -1.32
C ILE A 71 2.97 -0.73 -1.85
N GLU A 72 4.22 -1.12 -2.08
CA GLU A 72 4.60 -2.47 -2.39
C GLU A 72 4.99 -3.17 -1.09
N LEU A 73 4.30 -4.27 -0.78
CA LEU A 73 4.43 -5.02 0.46
C LEU A 73 4.82 -6.49 0.18
N HIS A 74 5.85 -6.94 0.87
CA HIS A 74 6.23 -8.34 0.94
C HIS A 74 5.65 -9.00 2.19
N TYR A 75 5.13 -10.22 2.01
CA TYR A 75 4.58 -11.04 3.09
C TYR A 75 5.08 -12.48 3.01
N PRO A 76 4.97 -13.30 4.07
CA PRO A 76 5.52 -14.65 4.06
C PRO A 76 4.73 -15.57 3.10
N ALA A 77 5.43 -16.41 2.34
CA ALA A 77 4.84 -17.30 1.34
C ALA A 77 3.80 -18.26 1.91
N THR A 78 4.03 -18.82 3.10
CA THR A 78 3.03 -19.67 3.78
C THR A 78 2.02 -18.86 4.59
N GLY A 79 2.15 -17.53 4.59
CA GLY A 79 1.46 -16.61 5.47
C GLY A 79 0.29 -15.86 4.86
N THR A 80 -0.05 -14.75 5.50
CA THR A 80 -1.02 -13.76 5.03
C THR A 80 -0.50 -12.33 5.26
N TYR A 81 -1.23 -11.34 4.79
CA TYR A 81 -1.00 -9.95 5.16
C TYR A 81 -2.32 -9.24 5.49
N SER A 82 -2.22 -8.18 6.27
CA SER A 82 -3.30 -7.23 6.52
C SER A 82 -2.76 -5.82 6.49
N PHE A 83 -3.65 -4.85 6.24
CA PHE A 83 -3.29 -3.45 6.35
C PHE A 83 -4.47 -2.63 6.88
N LYS A 84 -4.15 -1.52 7.56
CA LYS A 84 -5.13 -0.52 7.97
C LYS A 84 -4.59 0.87 7.67
N LEU A 85 -5.50 1.80 7.38
CA LEU A 85 -5.18 3.22 7.30
C LEU A 85 -5.60 3.90 8.60
N GLN A 86 -4.80 4.85 9.06
CA GLN A 86 -5.12 5.69 10.21
C GLN A 86 -4.68 7.13 9.94
N PRO A 87 -5.38 8.14 10.46
CA PRO A 87 -4.93 9.52 10.36
C PRO A 87 -3.67 9.75 11.23
N ALA A 88 -2.80 10.67 10.82
CA ALA A 88 -1.76 11.20 11.70
C ALA A 88 -2.40 11.90 12.92
N GLU A 89 -1.76 11.84 14.09
CA GLU A 89 -2.31 12.37 15.36
C GLU A 89 -2.62 13.88 15.34
N ARG A 90 -2.06 14.62 14.37
CA ARG A 90 -2.30 16.05 14.23
C ARG A 90 -3.59 16.31 13.44
N ALA A 91 -4.59 16.75 14.17
CA ALA A 91 -5.67 17.65 13.75
C ALA A 91 -6.45 17.22 12.50
N HIS A 92 -7.46 16.37 12.69
CA HIS A 92 -8.63 16.37 11.82
C HIS A 92 -9.87 16.69 12.64
N THR A 93 -10.53 17.80 12.30
CA THR A 93 -11.86 18.17 12.83
C THR A 93 -12.97 17.29 12.27
N GLN A 94 -12.68 16.53 11.21
CA GLN A 94 -13.61 15.61 10.56
C GLN A 94 -13.18 14.15 10.79
N PRO A 95 -14.13 13.20 10.93
CA PRO A 95 -13.81 11.79 11.02
C PRO A 95 -13.02 11.32 9.81
N PHE A 96 -11.94 10.57 10.05
CA PHE A 96 -11.19 9.92 8.97
C PHE A 96 -12.09 8.90 8.24
N GLN A 97 -12.23 9.07 6.93
CA GLN A 97 -13.04 8.20 6.09
C GLN A 97 -12.19 7.65 4.96
N SER A 98 -12.30 6.34 4.76
CA SER A 98 -11.68 5.65 3.63
C SER A 98 -12.59 4.55 3.12
N ARG A 99 -12.49 4.25 1.83
CA ARG A 99 -13.29 3.23 1.17
C ARG A 99 -12.43 2.43 0.21
N ARG A 100 -12.53 1.11 0.28
CA ARG A 100 -11.89 0.24 -0.72
C ARG A 100 -12.65 0.36 -2.04
N VAL A 101 -11.93 0.73 -3.10
CA VAL A 101 -12.48 0.98 -4.44
C VAL A 101 -12.04 -0.05 -5.48
N LEU A 102 -10.94 -0.77 -5.21
CA LEU A 102 -10.44 -1.82 -6.10
C LEU A 102 -9.85 -2.97 -5.28
N VAL A 103 -10.09 -4.20 -5.72
CA VAL A 103 -9.40 -5.43 -5.27
C VAL A 103 -9.13 -6.28 -6.50
N GLY A 104 -7.92 -6.82 -6.61
CA GLY A 104 -7.59 -7.70 -7.71
C GLY A 104 -6.13 -8.13 -7.69
N GLN A 105 -5.59 -8.31 -8.88
CA GLN A 105 -4.19 -8.61 -9.18
C GLN A 105 -3.74 -7.66 -10.29
N ALA A 106 -2.42 -7.48 -10.46
CA ALA A 106 -1.89 -6.60 -11.50
C ALA A 106 -0.52 -7.08 -12.01
N GLU A 107 -0.24 -6.80 -13.27
CA GLU A 107 1.12 -6.78 -13.81
C GLU A 107 1.60 -5.33 -13.80
N VAL A 108 2.66 -5.04 -13.03
CA VAL A 108 3.16 -3.67 -12.83
C VAL A 108 4.61 -3.62 -13.26
N THR A 109 4.97 -2.59 -14.03
CA THR A 109 6.38 -2.33 -14.36
C THR A 109 7.09 -1.78 -13.14
N ASP A 110 8.16 -2.44 -12.69
CA ASP A 110 8.97 -1.97 -11.59
C ASP A 110 9.65 -0.64 -11.97
N PRO A 111 9.42 0.46 -11.22
CA PRO A 111 9.94 1.78 -11.57
C PRO A 111 11.48 1.88 -11.59
N GLN A 112 12.20 0.99 -10.89
CA GLN A 112 13.66 1.00 -10.80
C GLN A 112 14.31 0.04 -11.80
N THR A 113 13.80 -1.19 -11.92
CA THR A 113 14.39 -2.22 -12.79
C THR A 113 13.76 -2.27 -14.18
N LYS A 114 12.60 -1.60 -14.36
CA LYS A 114 11.82 -1.58 -15.61
C LYS A 114 11.32 -2.95 -16.07
N HIS A 115 11.41 -3.97 -15.23
CA HIS A 115 10.86 -5.29 -15.50
C HIS A 115 9.40 -5.37 -15.07
N GLN A 116 8.60 -6.16 -15.79
CA GLN A 116 7.25 -6.47 -15.34
C GLN A 116 7.29 -7.41 -14.13
N VAL A 117 6.44 -7.11 -13.17
CA VAL A 117 6.29 -7.87 -11.92
C VAL A 117 4.81 -8.19 -11.73
N HIS A 118 4.54 -9.48 -11.54
CA HIS A 118 3.22 -9.96 -11.15
C HIS A 118 2.96 -9.67 -9.67
N TRP A 119 1.85 -8.98 -9.39
CA TRP A 119 1.33 -8.73 -8.06
C TRP A 119 0.03 -9.51 -7.87
N PRO A 120 0.06 -10.64 -7.14
CA PRO A 120 -1.12 -11.49 -6.95
C PRO A 120 -2.20 -10.83 -6.09
N SER A 121 -1.87 -9.71 -5.44
CA SER A 121 -2.82 -8.92 -4.69
C SER A 121 -2.62 -7.43 -4.92
N LEU A 122 -3.72 -6.76 -5.22
CA LEU A 122 -3.86 -5.32 -5.34
C LEU A 122 -5.07 -4.87 -4.52
N SER A 123 -4.92 -3.81 -3.74
CA SER A 123 -6.01 -3.16 -3.02
C SER A 123 -5.93 -1.64 -3.21
N GLY A 124 -6.90 -1.05 -3.90
CA GLY A 124 -7.03 0.40 -4.03
C GLY A 124 -7.99 0.95 -2.98
N VAL A 125 -7.54 1.90 -2.18
CA VAL A 125 -8.32 2.53 -1.12
C VAL A 125 -8.39 4.03 -1.37
N HIS A 126 -9.60 4.55 -1.56
CA HIS A 126 -9.90 5.97 -1.57
C HIS A 126 -9.86 6.50 -0.14
N VAL A 127 -9.22 7.65 0.04
CA VAL A 127 -9.26 8.45 1.27
C VAL A 127 -10.05 9.70 0.97
N SER A 128 -11.12 9.93 1.74
CA SER A 128 -11.98 11.10 1.57
C SER A 128 -11.24 12.38 1.94
N GLY A 129 -11.52 13.45 1.21
CA GLY A 129 -11.08 14.80 1.50
C GLY A 129 -11.74 15.79 0.54
N ASN A 130 -11.26 17.04 0.54
CA ASN A 130 -11.94 18.13 -0.18
C ASN A 130 -11.59 18.27 -1.67
N THR A 131 -10.61 17.50 -2.17
CA THR A 131 -10.06 17.68 -3.53
C THR A 131 -10.24 16.44 -4.41
N TYR A 132 -9.92 15.24 -3.92
CA TYR A 132 -9.86 14.03 -4.74
C TYR A 132 -11.05 13.10 -4.45
N PRO A 133 -12.06 13.02 -5.35
CA PRO A 133 -13.24 12.19 -5.16
C PRO A 133 -12.97 10.69 -5.42
N GLU A 134 -13.93 9.84 -5.06
CA GLU A 134 -13.83 8.38 -5.26
C GLU A 134 -13.62 7.99 -6.73
N GLY A 135 -14.24 8.72 -7.68
CA GLY A 135 -14.04 8.50 -9.11
C GLY A 135 -12.57 8.70 -9.54
N TRP A 136 -11.92 9.74 -9.01
CA TRP A 136 -10.50 9.99 -9.24
C TRP A 136 -9.62 8.85 -8.69
N ALA A 137 -9.96 8.32 -7.51
CA ALA A 137 -9.26 7.17 -6.93
C ALA A 137 -9.35 5.91 -7.80
N ARG A 138 -10.49 5.67 -8.47
CA ARG A 138 -10.65 4.54 -9.41
C ARG A 138 -9.84 4.73 -10.69
N ILE A 139 -9.74 5.96 -11.19
CA ILE A 139 -8.87 6.31 -12.32
C ILE A 139 -7.42 6.05 -11.95
N LEU A 140 -6.95 6.57 -10.82
CA LEU A 140 -5.59 6.28 -10.31
C LEU A 140 -5.36 4.77 -10.24
N ALA A 141 -6.30 4.01 -9.66
CA ALA A 141 -6.16 2.56 -9.52
C ALA A 141 -6.03 1.82 -10.86
N SER A 142 -6.42 2.45 -11.97
CA SER A 142 -6.31 1.90 -13.33
C SER A 142 -5.09 2.42 -14.10
N THR A 143 -4.46 3.52 -13.68
CA THR A 143 -3.36 4.18 -14.43
C THR A 143 -2.08 4.40 -13.61
N PHE A 144 -2.04 3.97 -12.35
CA PHE A 144 -0.94 4.26 -11.43
C PHE A 144 0.43 3.75 -11.90
N ASP A 145 0.48 2.73 -12.76
CA ASP A 145 1.72 2.11 -13.25
C ASP A 145 2.23 2.75 -14.56
N VAL A 146 1.42 3.58 -15.22
CA VAL A 146 1.81 4.32 -16.44
C VAL A 146 3.07 5.19 -16.21
N PRO A 147 3.20 5.97 -15.11
CA PRO A 147 4.40 6.74 -14.83
C PRO A 147 5.66 5.88 -14.67
N PHE A 148 5.54 4.61 -14.26
CA PHE A 148 6.68 3.72 -14.03
C PHE A 148 7.38 3.31 -15.33
N ARG A 149 6.65 3.34 -16.44
CA ARG A 149 7.14 3.03 -17.80
C ARG A 149 7.81 4.21 -18.47
N SER A 150 7.67 5.42 -17.92
CA SER A 150 8.27 6.63 -18.47
C SER A 150 9.72 6.78 -18.00
N ASP A 151 10.57 7.25 -18.91
CA ASP A 151 11.95 7.68 -18.60
C ASP A 151 12.03 9.14 -18.13
N ALA A 152 10.88 9.84 -18.06
CA ALA A 152 10.88 11.20 -17.55
C ALA A 152 11.31 11.22 -16.08
N PRO A 153 12.27 12.09 -15.71
CA PRO A 153 12.69 12.22 -14.32
C PRO A 153 11.53 12.75 -13.46
N ASP A 154 11.62 12.50 -12.16
CA ASP A 154 10.76 13.11 -11.15
C ASP A 154 9.27 12.78 -11.27
N ASN A 155 8.92 11.62 -11.83
CA ASN A 155 7.54 11.14 -11.84
C ASN A 155 7.08 10.64 -10.46
N TYR A 156 8.02 10.16 -9.64
CA TYR A 156 7.72 9.57 -8.35
C TYR A 156 8.92 9.64 -7.39
N VAL A 157 8.63 9.54 -6.09
CA VAL A 157 9.61 9.42 -5.01
C VAL A 157 9.45 8.04 -4.38
N ILE A 158 10.57 7.32 -4.18
CA ILE A 158 10.58 5.98 -3.59
C ILE A 158 11.22 6.05 -2.20
N SER A 159 10.51 5.54 -1.20
CA SER A 159 10.99 5.38 0.17
C SER A 159 10.89 3.91 0.56
N SER A 160 11.99 3.31 1.00
CA SER A 160 12.00 1.89 1.40
C SER A 160 11.65 1.71 2.87
N PHE A 161 11.01 0.59 3.20
CA PHE A 161 10.84 0.09 4.56
C PHE A 161 11.17 -1.41 4.56
N PRO A 162 11.40 -2.06 5.72
CA PRO A 162 11.94 -3.42 5.73
C PRO A 162 11.17 -4.44 4.88
N ALA A 163 9.84 -4.34 4.81
CA ALA A 163 9.01 -5.25 4.02
C ALA A 163 8.65 -4.74 2.62
N GLY A 164 9.26 -3.67 2.11
CA GLY A 164 9.01 -3.22 0.75
C GLY A 164 9.31 -1.74 0.52
N ARG A 165 8.46 -1.07 -0.26
CA ARG A 165 8.65 0.35 -0.57
C ARG A 165 7.34 1.09 -0.75
N MET A 166 7.35 2.36 -0.42
CA MET A 166 6.31 3.33 -0.73
C MET A 166 6.78 4.17 -1.93
N ILE A 167 5.90 4.34 -2.90
CA ILE A 167 6.11 5.11 -4.11
C ILE A 167 5.05 6.21 -4.13
N ALA A 168 5.47 7.46 -4.00
CA ALA A 168 4.60 8.61 -4.09
C ALA A 168 4.70 9.22 -5.48
N LEU A 169 3.59 9.33 -6.22
CA LEU A 169 3.59 10.07 -7.48
C LEU A 169 3.76 11.56 -7.19
N THR A 170 4.52 12.26 -8.04
CA THR A 170 4.67 13.71 -7.93
C THR A 170 3.43 14.43 -8.45
N PRO A 171 3.20 15.70 -8.05
CA PRO A 171 2.07 16.49 -8.57
C PRO A 171 2.06 16.57 -10.10
N ARG A 172 3.24 16.62 -10.73
CA ARG A 172 3.38 16.62 -12.19
C ARG A 172 2.92 15.30 -12.79
N ALA A 173 3.33 14.17 -12.23
CA ALA A 173 2.90 12.85 -12.70
C ALA A 173 1.39 12.67 -12.52
N ILE A 174 0.85 13.04 -11.36
CA ILE A 174 -0.60 13.03 -11.11
C ILE A 174 -1.34 13.83 -12.18
N ALA A 175 -0.91 15.08 -12.40
CA ALA A 175 -1.53 15.95 -13.40
C ALA A 175 -1.35 15.46 -14.83
N THR A 176 -0.40 14.57 -15.12
CA THR A 176 -0.14 14.06 -16.48
C THR A 176 -0.89 12.75 -16.74
N TYR A 177 -0.86 11.83 -15.78
CA TYR A 177 -1.28 10.44 -15.97
C TYR A 177 -2.60 10.07 -15.26
N VAL A 178 -3.06 10.89 -14.32
CA VAL A 178 -4.28 10.65 -13.55
C VAL A 178 -5.32 11.69 -13.92
N ARG A 179 -5.84 11.55 -15.15
CA ARG A 179 -6.91 12.37 -15.69
C ARG A 179 -8.11 11.50 -16.00
N ASP A 180 -9.29 12.00 -15.65
CA ASP A 180 -10.51 11.50 -16.28
C ASP A 180 -10.38 11.78 -17.78
N THR A 181 -10.51 10.76 -18.60
CA THR A 181 -10.46 10.92 -20.06
C THR A 181 -11.83 11.22 -20.65
N ASN A 182 -12.80 11.61 -19.80
CA ASN A 182 -14.15 12.01 -20.19
C ASN A 182 -14.55 13.35 -19.58
#